data_AF-A0A7X7QQ65-F1
#
_entry.id   AF-A0A7X7QQ65-F1
#
_cell.length_a   1.000
_cell.length_b   1.000
_cell.length_c   1.000
_cell.angle_alpha   90.00
_cell.angle_beta   90.00
_cell.angle_gamma   90.00
#
_symmetry.space_group_name_H-M   'P 1'
#
loop_
_entity.id
_entity.type
_entity.pdbx_description
1 polymer ?
#
loop_
_entity_poly.entity_id
_entity_poly.type
_entity_poly.pdbx_seq_one_letter_code
_entity_poly.pdbx_strand_id
1 'polypeptide(L)' 'VDTIQFEGFREAIDDVRYATLLKQVAHRAIATGATEHVYAGRMALQYLALLDGKTCDLNAVRVEMIHTILSLLDRLN' A
#
# COMPACT_ATOMS: atom_id res chain seq x y z
N VAL A 1 9.76 -13.45 25.38
CA VAL A 1 8.33 -13.37 25.73
C VAL A 1 7.78 -12.22 24.90
N ASP A 2 7.36 -12.50 23.67
CA ASP A 2 6.55 -11.56 22.89
C ASP A 2 5.12 -11.66 23.43
N THR A 3 4.55 -10.53 23.86
CA THR A 3 3.16 -10.49 24.31
C THR A 3 2.27 -10.10 23.14
N ILE A 4 0.97 -10.43 23.20
CA ILE A 4 -0.03 -10.07 22.19
C ILE A 4 -0.02 -8.56 21.88
N GLN A 5 0.31 -7.73 22.87
CA GLN A 5 0.43 -6.28 22.72
C GLN A 5 1.65 -5.87 21.88
N PHE A 6 2.79 -6.55 22.00
CA PHE A 6 3.98 -6.27 21.18
C PHE A 6 3.78 -6.72 19.73
N GLU A 7 3.10 -7.83 19.51
CA GLU A 7 2.73 -8.30 18.17
C GLU A 7 1.78 -7.33 17.46
N GLY A 8 0.71 -6.89 18.14
CA GLY A 8 -0.24 -5.91 17.57
C GLY A 8 0.39 -4.54 17.29
N PHE A 9 1.37 -4.12 18.10
CA PHE A 9 2.12 -2.90 17.83
C PHE A 9 3.01 -3.02 16.59
N ARG A 10 3.68 -4.17 16.41
CA ARG A 10 4.52 -4.43 15.24
C ARG A 10 3.68 -4.44 13.97
N GLU A 11 2.53 -5.11 14.01
CA GLU A 11 1.60 -5.20 12.90
C GLU A 11 1.08 -3.81 12.47
N ALA A 12 0.68 -2.98 13.44
CA ALA A 12 0.26 -1.61 13.14
C ALA A 12 1.38 -0.77 12.50
N ILE A 13 2.64 -0.94 12.92
CA ILE A 13 3.76 -0.25 12.28
C ILE A 13 3.98 -0.77 10.85
N ASP A 14 3.89 -2.08 10.63
CA ASP A 14 4.05 -2.69 9.32
C ASP A 14 2.99 -2.14 8.34
N ASP A 15 1.74 -2.01 8.77
CA ASP A 15 0.66 -1.47 7.95
C ASP A 15 0.93 -0.01 7.53
N VAL A 16 1.44 0.83 8.45
CA VAL A 16 1.88 2.20 8.13
C VAL A 16 3.05 2.20 7.15
N ARG A 17 4.01 1.28 7.29
CA ARG A 17 5.15 1.16 6.36
C ARG A 17 4.68 0.79 4.96
N TYR A 18 3.77 -0.18 4.82
CA TYR A 18 3.22 -0.58 3.52
C TYR A 18 2.40 0.53 2.87
N ALA A 19 1.52 1.20 3.63
CA ALA A 19 0.73 2.32 3.10
C ALA A 19 1.63 3.48 2.60
N THR A 20 2.70 3.78 3.36
CA THR A 20 3.68 4.81 2.99
C THR A 20 4.44 4.41 1.73
N LEU A 21 4.92 3.17 1.64
CA LEU A 21 5.65 2.67 0.47
C LEU A 21 4.75 2.66 -0.77
N LEU A 22 3.51 2.19 -0.66
CA LEU A 22 2.53 2.21 -1.75
C LEU A 22 2.32 3.63 -2.27
N LYS A 23 2.15 4.61 -1.37
CA LYS A 23 2.01 6.02 -1.75
C LYS A 23 3.25 6.55 -2.50
N GLN A 24 4.46 6.23 -2.04
CA GLN A 24 5.70 6.64 -2.69
C GLN A 24 5.84 6.05 -4.10
N VAL A 25 5.61 4.74 -4.25
CA VAL A 25 5.70 4.07 -5.55
C VAL A 25 4.62 4.56 -6.52
N ALA A 26 3.40 4.79 -6.02
CA ALA A 26 2.31 5.36 -6.82
C ALA A 26 2.65 6.77 -7.33
N HIS A 27 3.22 7.64 -6.48
CA HIS A 27 3.70 8.95 -6.92
C HIS A 27 4.83 8.84 -7.95
N ARG A 28 5.76 7.89 -7.78
CA ARG A 28 6.81 7.62 -8.77
C ARG A 28 6.22 7.18 -10.12
N ALA A 29 5.23 6.29 -10.12
CA ALA A 29 4.52 5.87 -11.33
C ALA A 29 3.84 7.06 -12.03
N ILE A 30 3.13 7.91 -11.29
CA ILE A 30 2.51 9.12 -11.82
C ILE A 30 3.54 10.07 -12.42
N ALA A 31 4.70 10.24 -11.77
CA ALA A 31 5.74 11.15 -12.22
C ALA A 31 6.39 10.74 -13.56
N THR A 32 6.26 9.48 -13.99
CA THR A 32 6.78 9.03 -15.30
C THR A 32 6.04 9.67 -16.48
N GLY A 33 4.79 10.11 -16.30
CA GLY A 33 3.95 10.68 -17.37
C GLY A 33 3.39 9.66 -18.37
N ALA A 34 3.83 8.40 -18.34
CA ALA A 34 3.26 7.33 -19.16
C ALA A 34 1.81 7.06 -18.74
N THR A 35 0.88 7.06 -19.69
CA THR A 35 -0.57 6.99 -19.40
C THR A 35 -0.94 5.81 -18.51
N GLU A 36 -0.38 4.63 -18.78
CA GLU A 36 -0.63 3.43 -17.98
C GLU A 36 -0.10 3.54 -16.55
N HIS A 37 1.10 4.10 -16.37
CA HIS A 37 1.70 4.31 -15.05
C HIS A 37 0.92 5.34 -14.23
N VAL A 38 0.50 6.42 -14.88
CA VAL A 38 -0.33 7.47 -14.27
C VAL A 38 -1.67 6.88 -13.81
N TYR A 39 -2.31 6.06 -14.63
CA TYR A 39 -3.56 5.42 -14.27
C TYR A 39 -3.38 4.45 -13.09
N ALA A 40 -2.40 3.55 -13.18
CA ALA A 40 -2.11 2.58 -12.12
C ALA A 40 -1.76 3.27 -10.79
N GLY A 41 -0.93 4.30 -10.81
CA GLY A 41 -0.58 5.07 -9.62
C GLY A 41 -1.78 5.79 -9.00
N ARG A 42 -2.70 6.35 -9.81
CA ARG A 42 -3.92 6.98 -9.29
C ARG A 42 -4.87 5.97 -8.66
N MET A 43 -5.01 4.78 -9.25
CA MET A 43 -5.82 3.69 -8.67
C MET A 43 -5.27 3.23 -7.33
N ALA A 44 -3.95 3.08 -7.20
CA ALA A 44 -3.31 2.77 -5.93
C ALA A 44 -3.58 3.82 -4.84
N LEU A 45 -3.50 5.11 -5.18
CA LEU A 45 -3.82 6.20 -4.24
C LEU A 45 -5.30 6.23 -3.86
N GLN A 46 -6.20 5.96 -4.82
CA GLN A 46 -7.63 5.89 -4.57
C GLN A 46 -7.96 4.72 -3.63
N TYR A 47 -7.35 3.55 -3.84
CA TYR A 47 -7.49 2.41 -2.95
C TYR A 47 -7.18 2.80 -1.50
N LEU A 48 -6.02 3.42 -1.24
CA LEU A 48 -5.65 3.89 0.10
C LEU A 48 -6.65 4.91 0.66
N ALA A 49 -7.17 5.82 -0.17
CA ALA A 49 -8.11 6.84 0.27
C ALA A 49 -9.50 6.28 0.62
N LEU A 50 -9.86 5.11 0.10
CA LEU A 50 -11.14 4.44 0.34
C LEU A 50 -11.11 3.43 1.49
N LEU A 51 -9.94 3.18 2.09
CA LEU A 51 -9.84 2.30 3.24
C LEU A 51 -10.50 2.92 4.47
N ASP A 52 -11.49 2.21 5.02
CA ASP A 52 -12.04 2.51 6.34
C ASP A 52 -11.42 1.57 7.38
N GLY A 53 -10.50 2.13 8.17
CA GLY A 53 -9.78 1.41 9.23
C GLY A 53 -10.66 0.80 10.31
N LYS A 54 -11.95 1.14 10.37
CA LYS A 54 -12.90 0.56 11.33
C LYS A 54 -13.59 -0.70 10.82
N THR A 55 -13.62 -0.91 9.52
CA THR A 55 -14.43 -1.97 8.89
C THR A 55 -13.62 -2.90 7.99
N CYS A 56 -12.38 -2.54 7.64
CA CYS A 56 -11.52 -3.37 6.80
C CYS A 56 -10.86 -4.53 7.55
N ASP A 57 -10.67 -5.65 6.85
CA ASP A 57 -9.78 -6.74 7.29
C ASP A 57 -8.32 -6.34 7.02
N LEU A 58 -7.56 -6.11 8.09
CA LEU A 58 -6.16 -5.65 8.00
C LEU A 58 -5.25 -6.64 7.26
N ASN A 59 -5.52 -7.95 7.34
CA ASN A 59 -4.73 -8.95 6.61
C ASN A 59 -4.97 -8.84 5.11
N ALA A 60 -6.23 -8.71 4.70
CA ALA A 60 -6.59 -8.51 3.30
C ALA A 60 -6.00 -7.18 2.77
N VAL A 61 -6.09 -6.11 3.57
CA VAL A 61 -5.54 -4.80 3.21
C VAL A 61 -4.03 -4.88 2.99
N ARG A 62 -3.31 -5.61 3.85
CA ARG A 62 -1.86 -5.80 3.73
C ARG A 62 -1.48 -6.57 2.47
N VAL A 63 -2.17 -7.66 2.18
CA VAL A 63 -1.93 -8.45 0.96
C VAL A 63 -2.17 -7.61 -0.29
N GLU A 64 -3.26 -6.84 -0.31
CA GLU A 64 -3.58 -5.98 -1.45
C GLU A 64 -2.55 -4.84 -1.62
N MET A 65 -2.06 -4.25 -0.51
CA MET A 65 -0.98 -3.26 -0.56
C MET A 65 0.31 -3.86 -1.14
N ILE A 66 0.72 -5.05 -0.67
CA ILE A 66 1.92 -5.74 -1.16
C ILE A 66 1.78 -6.04 -2.65
N HIS A 67 0.65 -6.62 -3.06
CA HIS A 67 0.38 -6.92 -4.47
C HIS A 67 0.43 -5.65 -5.33
N THR A 68 -0.22 -4.57 -4.90
CA THR A 68 -0.22 -3.30 -5.62
C THR A 68 1.18 -2.70 -5.72
N ILE A 69 1.99 -2.75 -4.65
CA ILE A 69 3.39 -2.29 -4.66
C ILE A 69 4.19 -3.07 -5.70
N LEU A 70 4.15 -4.41 -5.66
CA LEU A 70 4.91 -5.25 -6.59
C LEU A 70 4.48 -5.00 -8.04
N SER A 71 3.18 -4.90 -8.27
CA SER A 71 2.57 -4.60 -9.57
C SER A 71 3.07 -3.25 -10.13
N LEU A 72 3.12 -2.20 -9.31
CA LEU A 72 3.65 -0.90 -9.73
C LEU A 72 5.17 -0.93 -9.96
N LEU A 73 5.93 -1.65 -9.14
CA LEU A 73 7.38 -1.78 -9.32
C LEU A 73 7.73 -2.53 -10.61
N ASP A 74 6.98 -3.58 -10.95
CA ASP A 74 7.17 -4.35 -12.18
C ASP A 74 7.01 -3.48 -13.43
N ARG A 75 6.00 -2.58 -13.44
CA ARG A 75 5.77 -1.60 -14.52
C ARG A 75 6.85 -0.53 -14.63
N LEU A 76 7.57 -0.26 -13.54
CA LEU A 76 8.58 0.79 -13.48
C LEU A 76 9.98 0.32 -13.88
N ASN A 77 10.17 -0.99 -14.06
CA ASN A 77 11.41 -1.60 -14.53
C ASN A 77 11.42 -1.68 -16.06
#